data_AF-A0A920N3T9-F1
#
_entry.id   AF-A0A920N3T9-F1
#
_cell.length_a   1.000
_cell.length_b   1.000
_cell.length_c   1.000
_cell.angle_alpha   90.00
_cell.angle_beta   90.00
_cell.angle_gamma   90.00
#
_symmetry.space_group_name_H-M   'P 1'
#
loop_
_entity.id
_entity.type
_entity.pdbx_description
1 polymer ?
#
loop_
_entity_poly.entity_id
_entity_poly.type
_entity_poly.pdbx_seq_one_letter_code
_entity_poly.pdbx_strand_id
1 'polypeptide(L)'
;MKKGKVDDGPITGLAFLEDGTVVGQGERLHAMCSLEFWNPDDGKVLHTVDTPSGYDLDIHPDGRRICTPIWIANGRAGNGRHAKPEEYQPHFGHVRIYQLIEKAADKPDPKKPADKKTT
;
A
#
# COMPACT_ATOMS: atom_id res chain seq x y z
N MET A 1 -5.74 -22.30 -4.04
CA MET A 1 -5.23 -21.04 -3.46
C MET A 1 -6.38 -20.06 -3.36
N LYS A 2 -6.55 -19.35 -2.21
CA LYS A 2 -7.38 -18.15 -2.20
C LYS A 2 -6.70 -17.16 -3.16
N LYS A 3 -7.43 -16.65 -4.14
CA LYS A 3 -6.89 -15.64 -5.06
C LYS A 3 -6.70 -14.34 -4.28
N GLY A 4 -5.55 -13.67 -4.45
CA GLY A 4 -5.33 -12.30 -3.99
C GLY A 4 -6.26 -11.31 -4.68
N LYS A 5 -5.97 -10.01 -4.60
CA LYS A 5 -6.73 -9.06 -5.43
C LYS A 5 -6.46 -9.33 -6.91
N VAL A 6 -7.46 -9.06 -7.74
CA VAL A 6 -7.29 -9.13 -9.20
C VAL A 6 -6.33 -8.01 -9.60
N ASP A 7 -5.27 -8.41 -10.27
CA ASP A 7 -4.18 -7.55 -10.73
C ASP A 7 -4.09 -7.59 -12.25
N ASP A 8 -3.76 -6.45 -12.85
CA ASP A 8 -3.66 -6.29 -14.31
C ASP A 8 -2.19 -6.19 -14.77
N GLY A 9 -1.25 -6.23 -13.83
CA GLY A 9 0.19 -6.13 -14.01
C GLY A 9 0.98 -7.10 -13.12
N PRO A 10 2.32 -7.09 -13.20
CA PRO A 10 3.16 -7.93 -12.35
C PRO A 10 3.11 -7.47 -10.89
N ILE A 11 3.39 -8.40 -9.98
CA ILE A 11 3.74 -8.04 -8.60
C ILE A 11 5.20 -7.56 -8.62
N THR A 12 5.42 -6.33 -8.18
CA THR A 12 6.74 -5.68 -8.06
C THR A 12 7.08 -5.46 -6.59
N GLY A 13 8.31 -5.00 -6.31
CA GLY A 13 8.81 -4.75 -4.96
C GLY A 13 8.48 -5.90 -4.00
N LEU A 14 9.28 -6.95 -3.96
CA LEU A 14 9.03 -8.12 -3.11
C LEU A 14 10.05 -8.16 -1.96
N ALA A 15 9.59 -8.50 -0.76
CA ALA A 15 10.49 -8.87 0.35
C ALA A 15 9.88 -9.89 1.29
N PHE A 16 10.77 -10.57 2.02
CA PHE A 16 10.40 -11.35 3.20
C PHE A 16 10.45 -10.46 4.45
N LEU A 17 9.41 -10.55 5.27
CA LEU A 17 9.40 -10.05 6.63
C LEU A 17 10.14 -11.02 7.56
N GLU A 18 10.48 -10.56 8.76
CA GLU A 18 11.22 -11.35 9.76
C GLU A 18 10.47 -12.64 10.16
N ASP A 19 9.14 -12.62 10.12
CA ASP A 19 8.29 -13.79 10.42
C ASP A 19 8.15 -14.78 9.25
N GLY A 20 8.81 -14.51 8.11
CA GLY A 20 8.72 -15.31 6.88
C GLY A 20 7.57 -14.94 5.96
N THR A 21 6.70 -13.99 6.32
CA THR A 21 5.66 -13.47 5.43
C THR A 21 6.29 -12.81 4.19
N VAL A 22 5.76 -13.09 3.00
CA VAL A 22 6.14 -12.35 1.79
C VAL A 22 5.23 -11.14 1.65
N VAL A 23 5.80 -9.98 1.38
CA VAL A 23 5.08 -8.76 1.02
C VAL A 23 5.43 -8.36 -0.41
N GLY A 24 4.46 -7.79 -1.12
CA GLY A 24 4.62 -7.38 -2.51
C GLY A 24 3.63 -6.30 -2.93
N GLN A 25 4.03 -5.53 -3.93
CA GLN A 25 3.22 -4.48 -4.51
C GLN A 25 2.56 -5.00 -5.79
N GLY A 26 1.23 -5.09 -5.81
CA GLY A 26 0.44 -5.49 -6.97
C GLY A 26 0.04 -4.29 -7.83
N GLU A 27 0.21 -4.39 -9.15
CA GLU A 27 -0.11 -3.32 -10.11
C GLU A 27 -1.46 -3.51 -10.82
N ARG A 28 -2.41 -2.62 -10.51
CA ARG A 28 -3.74 -2.62 -11.13
C ARG A 28 -3.90 -1.43 -12.08
N LEU A 29 -4.89 -1.52 -12.96
CA LEU A 29 -5.22 -0.44 -13.89
C LEU A 29 -5.59 0.87 -13.15
N HIS A 30 -5.25 2.02 -13.75
CA HIS A 30 -5.62 3.37 -13.31
C HIS A 30 -5.05 3.83 -11.95
N ALA A 31 -3.74 3.65 -11.73
CA ALA A 31 -3.01 4.19 -10.57
C ALA A 31 -3.34 3.57 -9.21
N MET A 32 -4.30 2.64 -9.17
CA MET A 32 -4.65 1.91 -7.97
C MET A 32 -3.86 0.61 -7.95
N CYS A 33 -3.40 0.23 -6.79
CA CYS A 33 -2.52 -0.91 -6.59
C CYS A 33 -2.82 -1.54 -5.23
N SER A 34 -2.16 -2.64 -4.92
CA SER A 34 -2.27 -3.30 -3.62
C SER A 34 -0.90 -3.51 -2.99
N LEU A 35 -0.84 -3.47 -1.67
CA LEU A 35 0.23 -4.10 -0.90
C LEU A 35 -0.36 -5.38 -0.34
N GLU A 36 0.15 -6.52 -0.79
CA GLU A 36 -0.35 -7.84 -0.43
C GLU A 36 0.67 -8.61 0.37
N PHE A 37 0.17 -9.41 1.30
CA PHE A 37 0.95 -10.20 2.23
C PHE A 37 0.57 -11.67 2.06
N TRP A 38 1.54 -12.56 1.91
CA TRP A 38 1.32 -13.98 1.66
C TRP A 38 2.07 -14.86 2.64
N ASN A 39 1.47 -16.00 2.95
CA ASN A 39 2.20 -17.14 3.47
C ASN A 39 2.91 -17.83 2.28
N PRO A 40 4.25 -17.89 2.27
CA PRO A 40 4.98 -18.51 1.16
C PRO A 40 4.79 -20.03 1.07
N ASP A 41 4.48 -20.72 2.17
CA ASP A 41 4.38 -22.18 2.22
C ASP A 41 3.16 -22.71 1.45
N ASP A 42 2.04 -21.98 1.52
CA ASP A 42 0.77 -22.39 0.91
C ASP A 42 0.18 -21.38 -0.09
N GLY A 43 0.86 -20.24 -0.28
CA GLY A 43 0.48 -19.17 -1.20
C GLY A 43 -0.80 -18.43 -0.81
N LYS A 44 -1.31 -18.57 0.42
CA LYS A 44 -2.50 -17.84 0.86
C LYS A 44 -2.17 -16.38 1.13
N VAL A 45 -3.04 -15.50 0.64
CA VAL A 45 -3.04 -14.08 1.03
C VAL A 45 -3.49 -13.96 2.48
N LEU A 46 -2.62 -13.38 3.31
CA LEU A 46 -2.84 -13.07 4.72
C LEU A 46 -3.53 -11.71 4.88
N HIS A 47 -3.12 -10.72 4.09
CA HIS A 47 -3.63 -9.36 4.18
C HIS A 47 -3.48 -8.59 2.87
N THR A 48 -4.27 -7.53 2.71
CA THR A 48 -4.21 -6.63 1.55
C THR A 48 -4.53 -5.19 1.96
N VAL A 49 -3.75 -4.24 1.47
CA VAL A 49 -3.97 -2.81 1.64
C VAL A 49 -4.05 -2.14 0.27
N ASP A 50 -5.09 -1.33 0.02
CA ASP A 50 -5.11 -0.52 -1.21
C ASP A 50 -4.09 0.62 -1.13
N THR A 51 -3.31 0.78 -2.19
CA THR A 51 -2.24 1.77 -2.29
C THR A 51 -2.26 2.46 -3.66
N PRO A 52 -1.76 3.70 -3.77
CA PRO A 52 -1.33 4.23 -5.05
C PRO A 52 -0.25 3.33 -5.69
N SER A 53 -0.08 3.47 -6.99
CA SER A 53 0.95 2.76 -7.76
C SER A 53 2.34 2.97 -7.17
N GLY A 54 3.11 1.89 -7.02
CA GLY A 54 4.50 1.88 -6.58
C GLY A 54 5.23 0.75 -7.29
N TYR A 55 6.55 0.72 -7.24
CA TYR A 55 7.35 -0.27 -7.98
C TYR A 55 8.41 -0.98 -7.14
N ASP A 56 8.60 -0.52 -5.91
CA ASP A 56 9.65 -1.00 -5.03
C ASP A 56 9.17 -0.98 -3.58
N LEU A 57 9.90 -1.66 -2.70
CA LEU A 57 9.70 -1.57 -1.27
C LEU A 57 11.01 -1.71 -0.51
N ASP A 58 11.04 -1.10 0.68
CA ASP A 58 12.10 -1.32 1.65
C ASP A 58 11.51 -1.53 3.04
N ILE A 59 12.16 -2.38 3.81
CA ILE A 59 11.76 -2.72 5.18
C ILE A 59 12.68 -1.92 6.11
N HIS A 60 12.07 -1.10 6.97
CA HIS A 60 12.85 -0.37 7.95
C HIS A 60 13.53 -1.37 8.92
N PRO A 61 14.80 -1.14 9.33
CA PRO A 61 15.55 -2.04 10.23
C PRO A 61 14.93 -2.31 11.61
N ASP A 62 13.83 -1.65 11.96
CA ASP A 62 13.09 -1.89 13.21
C ASP A 62 12.03 -2.98 13.07
N GLY A 63 11.85 -3.53 11.85
CA GLY A 63 10.87 -4.57 11.54
C GLY A 63 9.42 -4.11 11.61
N ARG A 64 9.16 -2.80 11.80
CA ARG A 64 7.81 -2.28 12.08
C ARG A 64 7.24 -1.47 10.93
N ARG A 65 8.07 -1.10 9.96
CA ARG A 65 7.70 -0.18 8.89
C ARG A 65 8.14 -0.70 7.53
N ILE A 66 7.30 -0.43 6.54
CA ILE A 66 7.64 -0.57 5.13
C ILE A 66 7.53 0.81 4.50
N CYS A 67 8.44 1.17 3.60
CA CYS A 67 8.26 2.32 2.73
C CYS A 67 8.14 1.89 1.26
N THR A 68 7.30 2.61 0.52
CA THR A 68 7.13 2.41 -0.92
C THR A 68 7.26 3.75 -1.63
N PRO A 69 8.09 3.87 -2.70
CA PRO A 69 7.94 4.96 -3.64
C PRO A 69 6.60 4.80 -4.34
N ILE A 70 5.81 5.87 -4.37
CA ILE A 70 4.50 5.85 -4.99
C ILE A 70 4.33 6.96 -6.04
N TRP A 71 3.56 6.63 -7.06
CA TRP A 71 3.03 7.55 -8.04
C TRP A 71 1.61 7.97 -7.66
N ILE A 72 1.39 9.28 -7.60
CA ILE A 72 0.07 9.88 -7.44
C ILE A 72 -0.22 10.70 -8.69
N ALA A 73 -1.31 10.37 -9.38
CA ALA A 73 -1.73 11.09 -10.57
C ALA A 73 -2.11 12.54 -10.22
N ASN A 74 -1.58 13.51 -10.98
CA ASN A 74 -1.93 14.93 -10.88
C ASN A 74 -2.99 15.33 -11.92
N GLY A 75 -3.77 14.36 -12.41
CA GLY A 75 -4.75 14.55 -13.50
C GLY A 75 -4.17 14.35 -14.91
N ARG A 76 -2.86 14.12 -15.05
CA ARG A 76 -2.22 13.79 -16.32
C ARG A 76 -1.83 12.31 -16.40
N ALA A 77 -1.98 11.71 -17.57
CA ALA A 77 -1.43 10.39 -17.90
C ALA A 77 -0.05 10.50 -18.58
N GLY A 78 0.85 9.58 -18.24
CA GLY A 78 2.13 9.38 -18.92
C GLY A 78 3.26 10.33 -18.50
N ASN A 79 4.47 10.00 -18.92
CA ASN A 79 5.73 10.60 -18.49
C ASN A 79 6.13 11.90 -19.22
N GLY A 80 5.19 12.63 -19.80
CA GLY A 80 5.55 13.87 -20.50
C GLY A 80 5.71 13.76 -22.01
N ARG A 81 5.82 12.54 -22.60
CA ARG A 81 6.26 12.31 -24.00
C ARG A 81 5.69 13.25 -25.06
N HIS A 82 4.42 13.66 -24.91
CA HIS A 82 3.72 14.50 -25.89
C HIS A 82 3.45 15.95 -25.41
N ALA A 83 3.93 16.36 -24.23
CA ALA A 83 3.80 17.75 -23.82
C ALA A 83 4.97 18.58 -24.34
N LYS A 84 4.69 19.84 -24.65
CA LYS A 84 5.73 20.85 -24.76
C LYS A 84 6.28 21.18 -23.37
N PRO A 85 7.55 21.63 -23.25
CA PRO A 85 8.14 21.97 -21.96
C PRO A 85 7.33 22.98 -21.14
N GLU A 86 6.70 23.96 -21.79
CA GLU A 86 5.94 25.04 -21.13
C GLU A 86 4.59 24.55 -20.59
N GLU A 87 4.08 23.44 -21.13
CA GLU A 87 2.83 22.79 -20.75
C GLU A 87 3.09 21.61 -19.79
N TYR A 88 4.36 21.25 -19.57
CA TYR A 88 4.75 20.10 -18.75
C TYR A 88 4.59 20.42 -17.27
N GLN A 89 3.58 19.83 -16.64
CA GLN A 89 3.46 19.79 -15.19
C GLN A 89 4.18 18.54 -14.63
N PRO A 90 5.31 18.69 -13.91
CA PRO A 90 5.97 17.56 -13.25
C PRO A 90 5.09 16.95 -12.15
N HIS A 91 5.33 15.67 -11.87
CA HIS A 91 4.85 15.00 -10.64
C HIS A 91 5.86 15.22 -9.52
N PHE A 92 5.38 15.24 -8.28
CA PHE A 92 6.25 15.11 -7.13
C PHE A 92 6.56 13.64 -6.87
N GLY A 93 7.80 13.35 -6.50
CA GLY A 93 8.15 12.04 -5.94
C GLY A 93 7.49 11.91 -4.56
N HIS A 94 6.76 10.82 -4.36
CA HIS A 94 6.13 10.52 -3.08
C HIS A 94 6.67 9.22 -2.52
N VAL A 95 6.85 9.19 -1.20
CA VAL A 95 7.12 7.96 -0.46
C VAL A 95 6.00 7.80 0.56
N ARG A 96 5.45 6.60 0.65
CA ARG A 96 4.49 6.25 1.69
C ARG A 96 5.12 5.28 2.67
N ILE A 97 4.88 5.51 3.95
CA ILE A 97 5.34 4.64 5.03
C ILE A 97 4.12 3.97 5.65
N TYR A 98 4.17 2.64 5.72
CA TYR A 98 3.17 1.79 6.35
C TYR A 98 3.70 1.29 7.69
N GLN A 99 2.81 1.24 8.68
CA GLN A 99 3.07 0.52 9.93
C GLN A 99 2.61 -0.93 9.74
N LEU A 100 3.47 -1.88 10.09
CA LEU A 100 3.17 -3.32 10.06
C LEU A 100 2.38 -3.79 11.29
N ILE A 101 2.09 -2.87 12.20
CA ILE A 101 1.28 -3.11 13.39
C ILE A 101 -0.02 -2.34 13.27
N GLU A 102 -1.11 -2.96 13.72
CA GLU A 102 -2.38 -2.27 13.83
C GLU A 102 -2.25 -1.06 14.75
N LYS A 103 -2.95 0.03 14.39
CA LYS A 103 -3.08 1.18 15.28
C LYS A 103 -3.81 0.70 16.54
N ALA A 104 -3.21 0.92 17.71
CA ALA A 104 -3.87 0.64 18.98
C ALA A 104 -5.25 1.31 19.00
N ALA A 105 -6.27 0.59 19.49
CA ALA A 105 -7.61 1.13 19.65
C ALA A 105 -7.54 2.44 20.44
N ASP A 106 -8.27 3.46 19.98
CA ASP A 106 -8.38 4.70 20.73
C ASP A 106 -8.92 4.36 22.12
N LYS A 107 -8.24 4.83 23.17
CA LYS A 107 -8.78 4.68 24.53
C LYS A 107 -10.16 5.34 24.56
N PRO A 108 -11.16 4.73 25.24
CA PRO A 108 -12.46 5.37 25.40
C PRO A 108 -12.25 6.79 25.90
N ASP A 109 -12.78 7.77 25.19
CA ASP A 109 -12.73 9.16 25.62
C ASP A 109 -13.40 9.23 27.00
N PRO A 110 -12.68 9.59 28.09
CA PRO A 110 -13.25 9.64 29.43
C PRO A 110 -14.45 10.60 29.52
N LYS A 111 -14.65 11.47 28.52
CA LYS A 111 -15.73 12.45 28.46
C LYS A 111 -16.89 12.04 27.56
N LYS A 112 -16.82 10.93 26.81
CA LYS A 112 -17.93 10.47 25.98
C LYS A 112 -18.87 9.59 26.81
N PRO A 113 -20.13 9.98 27.06
CA PRO A 113 -21.07 9.13 27.76
C PRO A 113 -21.26 7.82 27.00
N ALA A 114 -21.25 6.69 27.72
CA ALA A 114 -21.56 5.40 27.13
C ALA A 114 -22.97 5.46 26.51
N ASP A 115 -23.09 5.07 25.24
CA ASP A 115 -24.38 5.01 24.57
C ASP A 115 -25.30 4.09 25.38
N LYS A 116 -26.39 4.67 25.91
CA LYS A 116 -27.42 3.90 26.60
C LYS A 116 -27.99 2.92 25.58
N LYS A 117 -27.71 1.63 25.75
CA LYS A 117 -28.47 0.55 25.11
C LYS A 117 -29.94 0.73 25.51
N THR A 118 -30.75 1.20 24.58
CA THR A 118 -32.21 1.07 24.65
C THR A 118 -32.56 -0.39 24.39
N THR A 119 -33.11 -1.03 25.41
CA THR A 119 -33.74 -2.35 25.36
C THR A 119 -35.11 -2.26 24.69
#